data_AF-A0AAV7TB16-F1
#
_entry.id   AF-A0AAV7TB16-F1
#
_cell.length_a   1.000
_cell.length_b   1.000
_cell.length_c   1.000
_cell.angle_alpha   90.00
_cell.angle_beta   90.00
_cell.angle_gamma   90.00
#
_symmetry.space_group_name_H-M   'P 1'
#
loop_
_entity.id
_entity.type
_entity.pdbx_description
1 polymer ?
#
loop_
_entity_poly.entity_id
_entity_poly.type
_entity_poly.pdbx_seq_one_letter_code
_entity_poly.pdbx_strand_id
1 'polypeptide(L)'
;MGDSTLIDCGKKVIEKCNEYCTETDDSGQKCMSKAKLKEMVQDEFGSMMKNPANAEAVAQLTKVVDDVKESKITPSTLCPFYGKVLILMSKAPQASASGDAVLPSCGKKIISKFNDYCTETDDQGQKCMPKAKLQELVQKEFGDMIKNPRHPDTVKLLLSKVDDIKAPKITFADACPLYIAVLIELTKS
;
A
#
# COMPACT_ATOMS: atom_id res chain seq x y z
N MET A 1 10.24 -11.58 -19.45
CA MET A 1 9.10 -10.69 -19.10
C MET A 1 8.94 -10.82 -17.60
N GLY A 2 9.33 -9.80 -16.84
CA GLY A 2 9.21 -9.84 -15.38
C GLY A 2 7.81 -9.37 -15.00
N ASP A 3 6.95 -10.30 -14.63
CA ASP A 3 5.69 -9.99 -13.95
C ASP A 3 6.02 -9.51 -12.54
N SER A 4 6.39 -8.24 -12.39
CA SER A 4 6.52 -7.65 -11.06
C SER A 4 5.14 -7.59 -10.42
N THR A 5 4.87 -8.60 -9.60
CA THR A 5 3.62 -8.78 -8.86
C THR A 5 3.26 -7.52 -8.05
N LEU A 6 4.26 -6.73 -7.63
CA LEU A 6 4.06 -5.51 -6.84
C LEU A 6 3.56 -4.34 -7.67
N ILE A 7 4.11 -4.15 -8.87
CA ILE A 7 3.67 -3.09 -9.79
C ILE A 7 2.23 -3.36 -10.25
N ASP A 8 1.93 -4.61 -10.60
CA ASP A 8 0.58 -5.00 -11.03
C ASP A 8 -0.44 -4.85 -9.90
N CYS A 9 -0.06 -5.20 -8.66
CA CYS A 9 -0.88 -4.90 -7.48
C CYS A 9 -1.11 -3.39 -7.34
N GLY A 10 -0.08 -2.56 -7.52
CA GLY A 10 -0.22 -1.11 -7.46
C GLY A 10 -1.19 -0.54 -8.50
N LYS A 11 -1.09 -1.00 -9.75
CA LYS A 11 -2.02 -0.61 -10.82
C LYS A 11 -3.46 -1.01 -10.51
N LYS A 12 -3.68 -2.25 -10.08
CA LYS A 12 -5.02 -2.74 -9.70
C LYS A 12 -5.63 -1.95 -8.55
N VAL A 13 -4.84 -1.58 -7.55
CA VAL A 13 -5.30 -0.69 -6.47
C VAL A 13 -5.73 0.65 -7.03
N ILE A 14 -4.93 1.28 -7.90
CA ILE A 14 -5.26 2.57 -8.50
C ILE A 14 -6.51 2.49 -9.40
N GLU A 15 -6.61 1.46 -10.24
CA GLU A 15 -7.79 1.18 -11.06
C GLU A 15 -9.04 1.04 -10.20
N LYS A 16 -8.96 0.23 -9.12
CA LYS A 16 -10.08 0.06 -8.19
C LYS A 16 -10.47 1.39 -7.54
N CYS A 17 -9.50 2.20 -7.13
CA CYS A 17 -9.78 3.51 -6.55
C CYS A 17 -10.45 4.46 -7.57
N ASN A 18 -10.04 4.41 -8.83
CA ASN A 18 -10.64 5.21 -9.91
C ASN A 18 -12.11 4.85 -10.17
N GLU A 19 -12.55 3.62 -9.92
CA GLU A 19 -13.98 3.24 -10.02
C GLU A 19 -14.86 4.06 -9.06
N TYR A 20 -14.33 4.46 -7.90
CA TYR A 20 -15.05 5.26 -6.91
C TYR A 20 -14.85 6.78 -7.11
N CYS A 21 -13.92 7.20 -7.98
CA CYS A 21 -13.71 8.60 -8.33
C CYS A 21 -14.73 9.08 -9.38
N THR A 22 -15.96 9.31 -8.93
CA THR A 22 -17.08 9.77 -9.78
C THR A 22 -17.17 11.28 -9.93
N GLU A 23 -16.39 12.04 -9.17
CA GLU A 23 -16.39 13.49 -9.15
C GLU A 23 -15.11 14.05 -9.79
N THR A 24 -15.11 15.36 -10.07
CA THR A 24 -13.90 16.10 -10.41
C THR A 24 -13.65 17.20 -9.38
N ASP A 25 -12.37 17.49 -9.11
CA ASP A 25 -11.98 18.62 -8.28
C ASP A 25 -11.86 19.91 -9.11
N ASP A 26 -11.47 21.00 -8.45
CA ASP A 26 -11.34 22.33 -9.08
C ASP A 26 -10.27 22.36 -10.19
N SER A 27 -9.38 21.37 -10.24
CA SER A 27 -8.36 21.21 -11.28
C SER A 27 -8.82 20.30 -12.44
N GLY A 28 -10.04 19.75 -12.36
CA GLY A 28 -10.56 18.78 -13.32
C GLY A 28 -10.06 17.36 -13.09
N GLN A 29 -9.34 17.10 -12.00
CA GLN A 29 -8.83 15.76 -11.68
C GLN A 29 -9.95 14.91 -11.07
N LYS A 30 -10.03 13.63 -11.49
CA LYS A 30 -10.98 12.68 -10.90
C LYS A 30 -10.70 12.48 -9.41
N CYS A 31 -11.75 12.57 -8.61
CA CYS A 31 -11.69 12.41 -7.17
C CYS A 31 -12.96 11.75 -6.62
N MET A 32 -12.89 11.34 -5.35
CA MET A 32 -14.02 10.81 -4.59
C MET A 32 -14.24 11.61 -3.31
N SER A 33 -15.48 11.63 -2.83
CA SER A 33 -15.81 12.17 -1.51
C SER A 33 -15.46 11.19 -0.39
N LYS A 34 -15.42 11.68 0.86
CA LYS A 34 -15.26 10.82 2.05
C LYS A 34 -16.36 9.76 2.19
N ALA A 35 -17.58 10.05 1.71
CA ALA A 35 -18.65 9.07 1.68
C ALA A 35 -18.32 7.90 0.73
N LYS A 36 -17.79 8.21 -0.46
CA LYS A 36 -17.33 7.20 -1.42
C LYS A 36 -16.11 6.41 -0.94
N LEU A 37 -15.20 7.04 -0.19
CA LEU A 37 -14.14 6.32 0.51
C LEU A 37 -14.71 5.29 1.51
N LYS A 38 -15.73 5.67 2.30
CA LYS A 38 -16.39 4.75 3.24
C LYS A 38 -17.06 3.58 2.52
N GLU A 39 -17.73 3.85 1.41
CA GLU A 39 -18.35 2.83 0.54
C GLU A 39 -17.30 1.85 0.01
N MET A 40 -16.20 2.34 -0.59
CA MET A 40 -15.11 1.50 -1.07
C MET A 40 -14.53 0.62 0.04
N VAL A 41 -14.33 1.18 1.24
CA VAL A 41 -13.80 0.42 2.37
C VAL A 41 -14.79 -0.64 2.86
N GLN A 42 -16.10 -0.37 2.83
CA GLN A 42 -17.13 -1.35 3.14
C GLN A 42 -17.19 -2.47 2.09
N ASP A 43 -17.04 -2.16 0.80
CA ASP A 43 -17.05 -3.15 -0.27
C ASP A 43 -15.81 -4.05 -0.20
N GLU A 44 -14.63 -3.45 -0.03
CA GLU A 44 -13.35 -4.17 -0.07
C GLU A 44 -13.03 -4.91 1.24
N PHE A 45 -13.46 -4.38 2.38
CA PHE A 45 -13.16 -4.96 3.70
C PHE A 45 -14.40 -5.43 4.44
N GLY A 46 -15.58 -5.42 3.83
CA GLY A 46 -16.85 -5.72 4.51
C GLY A 46 -16.92 -7.12 5.13
N SER A 47 -16.33 -8.14 4.49
CA SER A 47 -16.25 -9.48 5.07
C SER A 47 -15.39 -9.51 6.34
N MET A 48 -14.28 -8.77 6.34
CA MET A 48 -13.41 -8.59 7.50
C MET A 48 -14.15 -7.86 8.62
N MET A 49 -14.93 -6.82 8.28
CA MET A 49 -15.71 -6.02 9.22
C MET A 49 -16.82 -6.79 9.94
N LYS A 50 -17.37 -7.82 9.31
CA LYS A 50 -18.42 -8.67 9.89
C LYS A 50 -17.90 -9.72 10.88
N ASN A 51 -16.59 -9.97 10.90
CA ASN A 51 -16.02 -10.98 11.78
C ASN A 51 -15.65 -10.35 13.14
N PRO A 52 -16.27 -10.76 14.26
CA PRO A 52 -16.00 -10.19 15.58
C PRO A 52 -14.55 -10.38 16.05
N ALA A 53 -13.83 -11.40 15.54
CA ALA A 53 -12.41 -11.58 15.83
C ALA A 53 -11.53 -10.44 15.28
N ASN A 54 -12.05 -9.62 14.36
CA ASN A 54 -11.34 -8.50 13.75
C ASN A 54 -11.71 -7.14 14.38
N ALA A 55 -12.46 -7.10 15.48
CA ALA A 55 -13.02 -5.86 16.03
C ALA A 55 -11.98 -4.73 16.21
N GLU A 56 -10.78 -5.06 16.70
CA GLU A 56 -9.70 -4.09 16.85
C GLU A 56 -9.20 -3.56 15.49
N ALA A 57 -8.93 -4.45 14.53
CA ALA A 57 -8.50 -4.06 13.19
C ALA A 57 -9.57 -3.20 12.48
N VAL A 58 -10.85 -3.51 12.68
CA VAL A 58 -11.98 -2.75 12.16
C VAL A 58 -12.06 -1.36 12.78
N ALA A 59 -11.85 -1.24 14.09
CA ALA A 59 -11.79 0.06 14.77
C ALA A 59 -10.62 0.91 14.25
N GLN A 60 -9.45 0.32 14.06
CA GLN A 60 -8.29 1.01 13.49
C GLN A 60 -8.50 1.41 12.03
N LEU A 61 -9.08 0.54 11.19
CA LEU A 61 -9.42 0.86 9.80
C LEU A 61 -10.43 2.02 9.72
N THR A 62 -11.47 1.98 10.57
CA THR A 62 -12.48 3.04 10.66
C THR A 62 -11.83 4.37 11.04
N LYS A 63 -10.94 4.36 12.03
CA LYS A 63 -10.17 5.54 12.43
C LYS A 63 -9.31 6.07 11.27
N VAL A 64 -8.64 5.19 10.52
CA VAL A 64 -7.83 5.59 9.36
C VAL A 64 -8.69 6.29 8.29
N VAL A 65 -9.93 5.84 8.06
CA VAL A 65 -10.88 6.52 7.16
C VAL A 65 -11.33 7.86 7.71
N ASP A 66 -11.62 7.93 9.01
CA ASP A 66 -12.08 9.17 9.64
C ASP A 66 -10.98 10.24 9.77
N ASP A 67 -9.71 9.83 9.86
CA ASP A 67 -8.55 10.72 9.88
C ASP A 67 -8.23 11.37 8.52
N VAL A 68 -8.87 10.92 7.42
CA VAL A 68 -8.77 11.59 6.11
C VAL A 68 -9.45 12.96 6.20
N LYS A 69 -8.66 14.02 6.00
CA LYS A 69 -9.08 15.42 6.15
C LYS A 69 -9.54 16.03 4.82
N GLU A 70 -9.09 15.44 3.73
CA GLU A 70 -9.37 15.85 2.37
C GLU A 70 -10.86 15.67 2.07
N SER A 71 -11.51 16.75 1.66
CA SER A 71 -12.90 16.71 1.18
C SER A 71 -13.01 16.07 -0.20
N LYS A 72 -11.94 16.20 -1.01
CA LYS A 72 -11.77 15.63 -2.35
C LYS A 72 -10.53 14.74 -2.35
N ILE A 73 -10.73 13.44 -2.53
CA ILE A 73 -9.68 12.44 -2.44
C ILE A 73 -9.36 11.96 -3.85
N THR A 74 -8.14 12.23 -4.31
CA THR A 74 -7.62 11.76 -5.60
C THR A 74 -6.89 10.44 -5.41
N PRO A 75 -6.66 9.64 -6.47
CA PRO A 75 -5.85 8.42 -6.36
C PRO A 75 -4.49 8.66 -5.70
N SER A 76 -3.85 9.81 -5.98
CA SER A 76 -2.57 10.19 -5.36
C SER A 76 -2.69 10.48 -3.87
N THR A 77 -3.73 11.20 -3.42
CA THR A 77 -3.92 11.51 -1.98
C THR A 77 -4.47 10.31 -1.19
N LEU A 78 -4.98 9.30 -1.89
CA LEU A 78 -5.40 8.03 -1.31
C LEU A 78 -4.22 7.06 -1.05
N CYS A 79 -3.08 7.23 -1.72
CA CYS A 79 -1.92 6.35 -1.53
C CYS A 79 -1.42 6.30 -0.07
N PRO A 80 -1.31 7.44 0.67
CA PRO A 80 -1.02 7.42 2.11
C PRO A 80 -2.08 6.69 2.95
N PHE A 81 -3.37 6.81 2.60
CA PHE A 81 -4.44 6.05 3.25
C PHE A 81 -4.21 4.55 3.08
N TYR A 82 -3.98 4.10 1.84
CA TYR A 82 -3.72 2.68 1.58
C TYR A 82 -2.45 2.18 2.26
N GLY A 83 -1.39 3.00 2.36
CA GLY A 83 -0.21 2.69 3.16
C GLY A 83 -0.53 2.39 4.63
N LYS A 84 -1.38 3.20 5.28
CA LYS A 84 -1.85 2.91 6.65
C LYS A 84 -2.62 1.59 6.74
N VAL A 85 -3.44 1.28 5.73
CA VAL A 85 -4.15 0.00 5.63
C VAL A 85 -3.18 -1.18 5.49
N LEU A 86 -2.13 -1.06 4.66
CA LEU A 86 -1.10 -2.09 4.54
C LEU A 86 -0.37 -2.33 5.87
N ILE A 87 -0.04 -1.28 6.61
CA ILE A 87 0.59 -1.41 7.94
C ILE A 87 -0.34 -2.14 8.90
N LEU A 88 -1.63 -1.79 8.93
CA LEU A 88 -2.64 -2.49 9.73
C LEU A 88 -2.66 -3.99 9.38
N MET A 89 -2.76 -4.31 8.09
CA MET A 89 -2.80 -5.69 7.60
C MET A 89 -1.53 -6.46 7.93
N SER A 90 -0.36 -5.81 7.93
CA SER A 90 0.91 -6.46 8.28
C SER A 90 0.97 -6.89 9.75
N LYS A 91 0.23 -6.22 10.63
CA LYS A 91 0.15 -6.52 12.07
C LYS A 91 -0.97 -7.51 12.41
N ALA A 92 -2.01 -7.58 11.59
CA ALA A 92 -3.17 -8.44 11.81
C ALA A 92 -3.41 -9.40 10.62
N PRO A 93 -2.59 -10.45 10.42
CA PRO A 93 -2.69 -11.34 9.26
C PRO A 93 -4.00 -12.15 9.18
N GLN A 94 -4.75 -12.26 10.28
CA GLN A 94 -6.02 -12.99 10.35
C GLN A 94 -7.21 -12.22 9.74
N ALA A 95 -7.04 -10.94 9.43
CA ALA A 95 -8.03 -10.09 8.76
C ALA A 95 -8.11 -10.46 7.26
N SER A 96 -8.58 -11.67 6.96
CA SER A 96 -8.77 -12.11 5.58
C SER A 96 -10.08 -11.55 5.02
N ALA A 97 -9.95 -10.68 4.00
CA ALA A 97 -11.05 -10.42 3.08
C ALA A 97 -11.28 -11.61 2.14
N SER A 98 -12.50 -11.77 1.63
CA SER A 98 -12.89 -12.76 0.63
C SER A 98 -12.13 -12.61 -0.68
N GLY A 99 -12.11 -13.67 -1.50
CA GLY A 99 -11.20 -13.86 -2.64
C GLY A 99 -11.23 -12.80 -3.75
N ASP A 100 -12.29 -11.99 -3.84
CA ASP A 100 -12.50 -11.06 -4.96
C ASP A 100 -12.11 -9.61 -4.66
N ALA A 101 -11.88 -9.25 -3.39
CA ALA A 101 -11.54 -7.88 -3.00
C ALA A 101 -10.10 -7.51 -3.39
N VAL A 102 -9.94 -6.45 -4.19
CA VAL A 102 -8.68 -6.05 -4.82
C VAL A 102 -7.70 -5.50 -3.80
N LEU A 103 -8.11 -4.54 -2.96
CA LEU A 103 -7.27 -3.87 -1.97
C LEU A 103 -6.65 -4.86 -0.98
N PRO A 104 -7.41 -5.73 -0.29
CA PRO A 104 -6.83 -6.70 0.63
C PRO A 104 -6.06 -7.82 -0.09
N SER A 105 -6.45 -8.23 -1.29
CA SER A 105 -5.70 -9.22 -2.07
C SER A 105 -4.32 -8.69 -2.47
N CYS A 106 -4.27 -7.46 -3.00
CA CYS A 106 -3.01 -6.79 -3.32
C CYS A 106 -2.17 -6.53 -2.08
N GLY A 107 -2.79 -6.12 -0.98
CA GLY A 107 -2.10 -5.86 0.28
C GLY A 107 -1.42 -7.11 0.82
N LYS A 108 -2.09 -8.27 0.80
CA LYS A 108 -1.49 -9.56 1.18
C LYS A 108 -0.29 -9.91 0.30
N LYS A 109 -0.38 -9.72 -1.01
CA LYS A 109 0.74 -10.00 -1.93
C LYS A 109 1.94 -9.09 -1.64
N ILE A 110 1.71 -7.79 -1.43
CA ILE A 110 2.76 -6.83 -1.08
C ILE A 110 3.46 -7.23 0.23
N ILE A 111 2.67 -7.52 1.27
CA ILE A 111 3.20 -7.91 2.59
C ILE A 111 3.92 -9.27 2.52
N SER A 112 3.35 -10.24 1.79
CA SER A 112 3.99 -11.55 1.59
C SER A 112 5.34 -11.38 0.91
N LYS A 113 5.40 -10.56 -0.13
CA LYS A 113 6.64 -10.34 -0.87
C LYS A 113 7.70 -9.67 -0.01
N PHE A 114 7.32 -8.70 0.82
CA PHE A 114 8.22 -8.14 1.84
C PHE A 114 8.73 -9.23 2.78
N ASN A 115 7.83 -10.07 3.29
CA ASN A 115 8.16 -11.14 4.22
C ASN A 115 9.09 -12.21 3.64
N ASP A 116 9.12 -12.40 2.31
CA ASP A 116 10.06 -13.32 1.64
C ASP A 116 11.52 -12.87 1.78
N TYR A 117 11.75 -11.57 1.99
CA TYR A 117 13.08 -11.00 2.21
C TYR A 117 13.42 -10.83 3.70
N CYS A 118 12.45 -11.01 4.59
CA CYS A 118 12.68 -10.95 6.03
C CYS A 118 13.47 -12.16 6.50
N THR A 119 14.57 -11.89 7.21
CA THR A 119 15.47 -12.92 7.76
C THR A 119 15.38 -13.01 9.27
N GLU A 120 14.71 -12.06 9.91
CA GLU A 120 14.68 -11.89 11.36
C GLU A 120 13.29 -11.49 11.85
N THR A 121 13.14 -11.49 13.16
CA THR A 121 12.00 -10.93 13.88
C THR A 121 12.53 -9.92 14.92
N ASP A 122 11.84 -8.80 15.10
CA ASP A 122 12.17 -7.82 16.14
C ASP A 122 11.66 -8.24 17.53
N ASP A 123 11.91 -7.41 18.53
CA ASP A 123 11.57 -7.69 19.93
C ASP A 123 10.04 -7.70 20.16
N GLN A 124 9.28 -7.14 19.21
CA GLN A 124 7.82 -7.08 19.21
C GLN A 124 7.19 -8.22 18.40
N GLY A 125 7.99 -9.17 17.89
CA GLY A 125 7.49 -10.30 17.11
C GLY A 125 7.21 -9.98 15.64
N GLN A 126 7.61 -8.81 15.13
CA GLN A 126 7.39 -8.40 13.75
C GLN A 126 8.54 -8.87 12.85
N LYS A 127 8.19 -9.42 11.68
CA LYS A 127 9.18 -9.77 10.65
C LYS A 127 9.95 -8.53 10.20
N CYS A 128 11.26 -8.64 10.16
CA CYS A 128 12.15 -7.55 9.77
C CYS A 128 13.33 -8.05 8.93
N MET A 129 14.01 -7.11 8.28
CA MET A 129 15.18 -7.37 7.45
C MET A 129 16.25 -6.28 7.62
N PRO A 130 17.53 -6.59 7.36
CA PRO A 130 18.56 -5.57 7.29
C PRO A 130 18.40 -4.70 6.04
N LYS A 131 18.99 -3.49 6.07
CA LYS A 131 18.96 -2.53 4.94
C LYS A 131 19.37 -3.13 3.58
N ALA A 132 20.39 -3.98 3.56
CA ALA A 132 20.85 -4.63 2.34
C ALA A 132 19.77 -5.50 1.67
N LYS A 133 18.93 -6.19 2.46
CA LYS A 133 17.82 -7.00 1.94
C LYS A 133 16.70 -6.15 1.37
N LEU A 134 16.44 -4.99 1.97
CA LEU A 134 15.48 -4.04 1.43
C LEU A 134 15.96 -3.42 0.11
N GLN A 135 17.26 -3.08 0.00
CA GLN A 135 17.84 -2.64 -1.27
C GLN A 135 17.73 -3.73 -2.36
N GLU A 136 17.99 -5.00 -2.01
CA GLU A 136 17.81 -6.14 -2.91
C GLU A 136 16.35 -6.28 -3.40
N LEU A 137 15.38 -6.18 -2.48
CA LEU A 137 13.95 -6.19 -2.80
C LEU A 137 13.62 -5.05 -3.78
N VAL A 138 14.07 -3.82 -3.48
CA VAL A 138 13.79 -2.66 -4.33
C VAL A 138 14.33 -2.86 -5.74
N GLN A 139 15.56 -3.35 -5.86
CA GLN A 139 16.19 -3.59 -7.17
C GLN A 139 15.52 -4.72 -7.94
N LYS A 140 15.13 -5.81 -7.28
CA LYS A 140 14.50 -6.97 -7.94
C LYS A 140 13.05 -6.71 -8.33
N GLU A 141 12.26 -6.17 -7.42
CA GLU A 141 10.81 -6.06 -7.60
C GLU A 141 10.42 -4.77 -8.35
N PHE A 142 11.17 -3.68 -8.18
CA PHE A 142 10.90 -2.43 -8.90
C PHE A 142 11.90 -2.17 -10.02
N GLY A 143 12.87 -3.06 -10.26
CA GLY A 143 13.85 -2.93 -11.34
C GLY A 143 13.21 -2.79 -12.72
N ASP A 144 12.08 -3.45 -12.96
CA ASP A 144 11.36 -3.31 -14.23
C ASP A 144 10.64 -1.95 -14.38
N MET A 145 10.42 -1.18 -13.29
CA MET A 145 9.98 0.23 -13.42
C MET A 145 11.04 1.09 -14.12
N ILE A 146 12.33 0.75 -14.02
CA ILE A 146 13.45 1.45 -14.69
C ILE A 146 13.31 1.38 -16.21
N LYS A 147 12.67 0.32 -16.73
CA LYS A 147 12.45 0.15 -18.17
C LYS A 147 11.29 1.01 -18.69
N ASN A 148 10.52 1.65 -17.81
CA ASN A 148 9.51 2.61 -18.21
C ASN A 148 10.21 3.95 -18.55
N PRO A 149 10.17 4.41 -19.83
CA PRO A 149 10.85 5.65 -20.24
C PRO A 149 10.36 6.90 -19.51
N ARG A 150 9.18 6.83 -18.87
CA ARG A 150 8.62 7.94 -18.08
C ARG A 150 9.23 8.08 -16.68
N HIS A 151 9.97 7.08 -16.19
CA HIS A 151 10.38 6.95 -14.79
C HIS A 151 11.82 6.40 -14.60
N PRO A 152 12.84 6.89 -15.34
CA PRO A 152 14.19 6.32 -15.32
C PRO A 152 14.89 6.38 -13.95
N ASP A 153 14.44 7.28 -13.07
CA ASP A 153 15.07 7.53 -11.76
C ASP A 153 14.26 7.00 -10.56
N THR A 154 13.10 6.34 -10.76
CA THR A 154 12.27 5.90 -9.62
C THR A 154 13.00 4.92 -8.71
N VAL A 155 13.78 3.97 -9.25
CA VAL A 155 14.56 3.05 -8.40
C VAL A 155 15.68 3.77 -7.67
N LYS A 156 16.32 4.78 -8.28
CA LYS A 156 17.33 5.59 -7.57
C LYS A 156 16.70 6.36 -6.41
N LEU A 157 15.52 6.94 -6.62
CA LEU A 157 14.74 7.61 -5.58
C LEU A 157 14.34 6.65 -4.45
N LEU A 158 13.92 5.42 -4.80
CA LEU A 158 13.58 4.42 -3.78
C LEU A 158 14.82 3.98 -2.99
N LEU A 159 15.96 3.78 -3.65
CA LEU A 159 17.22 3.43 -2.98
C LEU A 159 17.70 4.56 -2.06
N SER A 160 17.61 5.83 -2.48
CA SER A 160 17.96 6.94 -1.58
C SER A 160 17.05 6.98 -0.35
N LYS A 161 15.75 6.69 -0.52
CA LYS A 161 14.81 6.57 0.61
C LYS A 161 15.14 5.40 1.53
N VAL A 162 15.66 4.29 1.00
CA VAL A 162 16.16 3.17 1.83
C VAL A 162 17.36 3.60 2.66
N ASP A 163 18.27 4.39 2.07
CA ASP A 163 19.45 4.89 2.77
C ASP A 163 19.08 5.82 3.94
N ASP A 164 17.99 6.60 3.79
CA ASP A 164 17.45 7.47 4.84
C ASP A 164 16.83 6.71 6.03
N ILE A 165 16.49 5.42 5.88
CA ILE A 165 15.96 4.61 6.98
C ILE A 165 17.09 4.39 8.01
N LYS A 166 16.90 4.95 9.21
CA LYS A 166 17.86 4.85 10.31
C LYS A 166 17.67 3.59 11.16
N ALA A 167 16.57 2.88 10.98
CA ALA A 167 16.27 1.67 11.75
C ALA A 167 17.29 0.56 11.44
N PRO A 168 17.89 -0.07 12.46
CA PRO A 168 18.84 -1.16 12.25
C PRO A 168 18.15 -2.45 11.76
N LYS A 169 16.92 -2.68 12.21
CA LYS A 169 16.01 -3.73 11.76
C LYS A 169 14.81 -3.05 11.10
N ILE A 170 14.57 -3.34 9.83
CA ILE A 170 13.53 -2.66 9.05
C ILE A 170 12.28 -3.54 9.03
N THR A 171 11.20 -3.06 9.66
CA THR A 171 9.88 -3.71 9.63
C THR A 171 9.10 -3.30 8.38
N PHE A 172 7.96 -3.95 8.14
CA PHE A 172 7.07 -3.52 7.05
C PHE A 172 6.61 -2.07 7.22
N ALA A 173 6.40 -1.61 8.45
CA ALA A 173 5.98 -0.24 8.73
C ALA A 173 7.05 0.79 8.31
N ASP A 174 8.32 0.48 8.54
CA ASP A 174 9.45 1.32 8.14
C ASP A 174 9.63 1.37 6.62
N ALA A 175 9.38 0.26 5.93
CA ALA A 175 9.49 0.16 4.48
C ALA A 175 8.24 0.66 3.72
N CYS A 176 7.08 0.75 4.39
CA CYS A 176 5.81 1.14 3.79
C CYS A 176 5.85 2.45 2.98
N PRO A 177 6.55 3.52 3.43
CA PRO A 177 6.71 4.75 2.65
C PRO A 177 7.30 4.57 1.25
N LEU A 178 8.10 3.53 1.01
CA LEU A 178 8.63 3.20 -0.32
C LEU A 178 7.51 2.74 -1.25
N TYR A 179 6.62 1.88 -0.76
CA TYR A 179 5.45 1.41 -1.51
C TYR A 179 4.49 2.55 -1.81
N ILE A 180 4.27 3.46 -0.86
CA ILE A 180 3.46 4.66 -1.07
C ILE A 180 4.05 5.51 -2.21
N ALA A 181 5.38 5.70 -2.22
CA ALA A 181 6.05 6.44 -3.28
C ALA A 181 5.85 5.78 -4.66
N VAL A 182 5.95 4.45 -4.74
CA VAL A 182 5.67 3.69 -5.97
C VAL A 182 4.23 3.91 -6.43
N LEU A 183 3.25 3.78 -5.54
CA LEU A 183 1.84 3.99 -5.88
C LEU A 183 1.62 5.40 -6.43
N ILE A 184 2.19 6.43 -5.80
CA ILE A 184 2.10 7.81 -6.29
C ILE A 184 2.68 7.94 -7.70
N GLU A 185 3.85 7.36 -7.99
CA GLU A 185 4.42 7.39 -9.35
C GLU A 185 3.52 6.68 -10.37
N LEU A 186 2.88 5.57 -9.97
CA LEU A 186 1.93 4.87 -10.84
C LEU A 186 0.67 5.70 -11.12
N THR A 187 0.25 6.62 -10.24
CA THR A 187 -0.88 7.52 -10.53
C THR A 187 -0.60 8.56 -11.60
N LYS A 188 0.68 8.80 -11.93
CA LYS A 188 1.09 9.77 -12.97
C LYS A 188 1.17 9.14 -14.37
N SER A 189 0.98 7.82 -14.48
CA SER A 189 1.21 7.05 -15.71
C SER A 189 -0.04 6.93 -16.55
#